data_AF-A0A0Q7A6H9-F1
#
_entry.id   AF-A0A0Q7A6H9-F1
#
_cell.length_a   1.000
_cell.length_b   1.000
_cell.length_c   1.000
_cell.angle_alpha   90.00
_cell.angle_beta   90.00
_cell.angle_gamma   90.00
#
_symmetry.space_group_name_H-M   'P 1'
#
loop_
_entity.id
_entity.type
_entity.pdbx_description
1 polymer ?
#
loop_
_entity_poly.entity_id
_entity_poly.type
_entity_poly.pdbx_seq_one_letter_code
_entity_poly.pdbx_strand_id
1 'polypeptide(L)'
;MLGIYKEEAAMGWTLTRVIVAGSLLTFVCLLLPAIFGGRDDVWGQFIYDYQSLIAGMLAVFAAAIAVSQSAVAEASQERRHREQMFLSQRRDLFAISRMANDLTLRLNYVAERSREFDEFELPNSVDGWSREACTTYLSLLRSASRLFDRIETIGDLERGLFDAELEVSFVLYRRQLEELLQNFPDRDSGFPEQYPNSNHAPAKYDQGIRAQCIGLANDSRDFLSQLQRWRDEIEKIYQT
;
A
#
# COMPACT_ATOMS: atom_id res chain seq x y z
N MET A 1 25.11 16.07 -11.86
CA MET A 1 25.31 14.62 -11.67
C MET A 1 24.82 13.72 -12.82
N LEU A 2 24.20 14.23 -13.89
CA LEU A 2 23.79 13.41 -15.06
C LEU A 2 24.90 13.22 -16.13
N GLY A 3 26.01 13.94 -16.03
CA GLY A 3 27.11 13.87 -17.03
C GLY A 3 28.05 12.66 -16.87
N ILE A 4 28.26 12.16 -15.65
CA ILE A 4 29.27 11.12 -15.36
C ILE A 4 28.80 9.74 -15.84
N TYR A 5 27.49 9.46 -15.79
CA TYR A 5 26.94 8.18 -16.24
C TYR A 5 27.01 7.96 -17.77
N LYS A 6 27.16 9.02 -18.57
CA LYS A 6 27.15 8.90 -20.04
C LYS A 6 28.51 8.46 -20.59
N GLU A 7 29.59 8.77 -19.90
CA GLU A 7 30.96 8.37 -20.31
C GLU A 7 31.27 6.91 -19.97
N GLU A 8 30.81 6.41 -18.82
CA GLU A 8 31.03 4.99 -18.45
C GLU A 8 30.32 4.02 -19.40
N ALA A 9 29.12 4.37 -19.89
CA ALA A 9 28.40 3.57 -20.87
C ALA A 9 29.08 3.54 -22.25
N ALA A 10 29.72 4.64 -22.66
CA ALA A 10 30.44 4.71 -23.93
C ALA A 10 31.73 3.87 -23.92
N MET A 11 32.41 3.81 -22.76
CA MET A 11 33.67 3.08 -22.60
C MET A 11 33.45 1.55 -22.56
N GLY A 12 32.35 1.07 -21.97
CA GLY A 12 32.01 -0.35 -22.00
C GLY A 12 31.72 -0.88 -23.41
N TRP A 13 31.09 -0.06 -24.26
CA TRP A 13 30.69 -0.49 -25.60
C TRP A 13 31.85 -0.58 -26.60
N THR A 14 32.88 0.26 -26.43
CA THR A 14 34.11 0.19 -27.24
C THR A 14 34.97 -1.01 -26.81
N LEU A 15 35.06 -1.30 -25.51
CA LEU A 15 35.80 -2.45 -24.99
C LEU A 15 35.22 -3.78 -25.50
N THR A 16 33.89 -3.93 -25.47
CA THR A 16 33.21 -5.14 -25.98
C THR A 16 33.48 -5.35 -27.48
N ARG A 17 33.49 -4.28 -28.28
CA ARG A 17 33.80 -4.35 -29.72
C ARG A 17 35.25 -4.76 -29.99
N VAL A 18 36.19 -4.25 -29.20
CA VAL A 18 37.62 -4.62 -29.32
C VAL A 18 37.83 -6.08 -28.92
N ILE A 19 37.17 -6.56 -27.87
CA ILE A 19 37.25 -7.97 -27.44
C ILE A 19 36.61 -8.89 -28.50
N VAL A 20 35.46 -8.54 -29.05
CA VAL A 20 34.80 -9.32 -30.12
C VAL A 20 35.62 -9.32 -31.40
N ALA A 21 36.14 -8.18 -31.84
CA ALA A 21 36.98 -8.10 -33.02
C ALA A 21 38.31 -8.85 -32.83
N GLY A 22 38.94 -8.72 -31.66
CA GLY A 22 40.16 -9.42 -31.30
C GLY A 22 39.97 -10.93 -31.26
N SER A 23 38.92 -11.42 -30.58
CA SER A 23 38.60 -12.85 -30.54
C SER A 23 38.25 -13.42 -31.91
N LEU A 24 37.51 -12.67 -32.75
CA LEU A 24 37.21 -13.08 -34.12
C LEU A 24 38.49 -13.18 -34.97
N LEU A 25 39.41 -12.21 -34.84
CA LEU A 25 40.69 -12.22 -35.54
C LEU A 25 41.58 -13.39 -35.08
N THR A 26 41.68 -13.62 -33.77
CA THR A 26 42.42 -14.76 -33.21
C THR A 26 41.82 -16.08 -33.66
N PHE A 27 40.50 -16.19 -33.69
CA PHE A 27 39.78 -17.37 -34.18
C PHE A 27 40.07 -17.63 -35.66
N VAL A 28 39.99 -16.60 -36.50
CA VAL A 28 40.29 -16.68 -37.94
C VAL A 28 41.76 -17.03 -38.20
N CYS A 29 42.70 -16.40 -37.48
CA CYS A 29 44.13 -16.67 -37.60
C CYS A 29 44.55 -18.06 -37.11
N LEU A 30 43.81 -18.68 -36.18
CA LEU A 30 44.09 -20.05 -35.70
C LEU A 30 43.35 -21.12 -36.50
N LEU A 31 42.10 -20.89 -36.91
CA LEU A 31 41.32 -21.86 -37.67
C LEU A 31 41.71 -21.96 -39.13
N LEU A 32 42.10 -20.86 -39.79
CA LEU A 32 42.53 -20.94 -41.20
C LEU A 32 43.76 -21.84 -41.36
N PRO A 33 44.84 -21.72 -40.57
CA PRO A 33 45.96 -22.65 -40.65
C PRO A 33 45.61 -24.07 -40.18
N ALA A 34 44.70 -24.23 -39.22
CA ALA A 34 44.28 -25.56 -38.76
C ALA A 34 43.44 -26.33 -39.80
N ILE A 35 42.68 -25.61 -40.64
CA ILE A 35 41.85 -26.21 -41.70
C ILE A 35 42.65 -26.36 -43.01
N PHE A 36 43.55 -25.43 -43.32
CA PHE A 36 44.31 -25.40 -44.59
C PHE A 36 45.77 -25.86 -44.48
N GLY A 37 46.32 -26.03 -43.28
CA GLY A 37 47.68 -26.53 -43.04
C GLY A 37 47.71 -28.05 -43.02
N GLY A 38 48.47 -28.64 -43.92
CA GLY A 38 48.69 -30.09 -43.96
C GLY A 38 49.43 -30.60 -42.72
N ARG A 39 49.24 -31.88 -42.40
CA ARG A 39 49.78 -32.57 -41.21
C ARG A 39 51.32 -32.59 -41.12
N ASP A 40 52.00 -32.21 -42.19
CA ASP A 40 53.46 -32.22 -42.34
C ASP A 40 54.12 -30.86 -42.02
N ASP A 41 53.35 -29.81 -41.71
CA ASP A 41 53.89 -28.50 -41.39
C ASP A 41 54.06 -28.33 -39.87
N VAL A 42 55.26 -27.91 -39.44
CA VAL A 42 55.68 -27.85 -38.02
C VAL A 42 54.75 -26.95 -37.19
N TRP A 43 54.21 -25.91 -37.82
CA TRP A 43 53.25 -25.00 -37.20
C TRP A 43 51.86 -25.63 -37.01
N GLY A 44 51.45 -26.53 -37.91
CA GLY A 44 50.17 -27.24 -37.81
C GLY A 44 50.15 -28.25 -36.66
N GLN A 45 51.24 -29.02 -36.48
CA GLN A 45 51.40 -29.95 -35.35
C GLN A 45 51.39 -29.23 -34.01
N PHE A 46 52.09 -28.10 -33.90
CA PHE A 46 52.13 -27.30 -32.68
C PHE A 46 50.73 -26.82 -32.28
N ILE A 47 49.96 -26.25 -33.21
CA ILE A 47 48.59 -25.78 -32.93
C ILE A 47 47.68 -26.95 -32.53
N TYR A 48 47.83 -28.11 -33.17
CA TYR A 48 47.03 -29.30 -32.87
C TYR A 48 47.27 -29.82 -31.44
N ASP A 49 48.53 -29.84 -31.00
CA ASP A 49 48.89 -30.31 -29.65
C ASP A 49 48.43 -29.34 -28.54
N TYR A 50 48.37 -28.03 -28.82
CA TYR A 50 47.94 -27.02 -27.84
C TYR A 50 46.44 -26.66 -27.91
N GLN A 51 45.67 -27.21 -28.87
CA GLN A 51 44.24 -26.89 -29.04
C GLN A 51 43.43 -27.07 -27.75
N SER A 52 43.65 -28.18 -27.04
CA SER A 52 42.97 -28.48 -25.78
C SER A 52 43.32 -27.48 -24.67
N LEU A 53 44.57 -27.01 -24.64
CA LEU A 53 45.08 -26.06 -23.66
C LEU A 53 44.55 -24.64 -23.94
N ILE A 54 44.45 -24.26 -25.22
CA ILE A 54 43.83 -23.00 -25.64
C ILE A 54 42.33 -22.99 -25.30
N ALA A 55 41.62 -24.10 -25.58
CA ALA A 55 40.21 -24.24 -25.22
C ALA A 55 40.00 -24.14 -23.69
N GLY A 56 40.88 -24.77 -22.90
CA GLY A 56 40.86 -24.65 -21.44
C GLY A 56 41.06 -23.22 -20.94
N MET A 57 42.02 -22.48 -21.50
CA MET A 57 42.24 -21.07 -21.15
C MET A 57 41.04 -20.19 -21.50
N LEU A 58 40.44 -20.39 -22.67
CA LEU A 58 39.24 -19.65 -23.08
C LEU A 58 38.05 -19.95 -22.16
N ALA A 59 37.88 -21.19 -21.73
CA ALA A 59 36.82 -21.57 -20.80
C ALA A 59 36.97 -20.87 -19.43
N VAL A 60 38.19 -20.80 -18.88
CA VAL A 60 38.46 -20.07 -17.63
C VAL A 60 38.19 -18.58 -17.79
N PHE A 61 38.58 -17.98 -18.92
CA PHE A 61 38.34 -16.57 -19.20
C PHE A 61 36.84 -16.26 -19.35
N ALA A 62 36.10 -17.12 -20.04
CA ALA A 62 34.66 -17.02 -20.17
C ALA A 62 33.95 -17.13 -18.82
N ALA A 63 34.38 -18.08 -17.96
CA ALA A 63 33.86 -18.21 -16.61
C ALA A 63 34.14 -16.96 -15.75
N ALA A 64 35.36 -16.39 -15.83
CA ALA A 64 35.71 -15.16 -15.13
C ALA A 64 34.86 -13.95 -15.57
N ILE A 65 34.58 -13.82 -16.88
CA ILE A 65 33.68 -12.79 -17.40
C ILE A 65 32.25 -13.02 -16.91
N ALA A 66 31.75 -14.26 -16.96
CA ALA A 66 30.40 -14.58 -16.50
C ALA A 66 30.21 -14.27 -15.01
N VAL A 67 31.20 -14.59 -14.17
CA VAL A 67 31.17 -14.29 -12.72
C VAL A 67 31.20 -12.78 -12.45
N SER A 68 31.99 -12.00 -13.21
CA SER A 68 32.01 -10.54 -13.02
C SER A 68 30.70 -9.89 -13.49
N GLN A 69 30.10 -10.38 -14.58
CA GLN A 69 28.79 -9.91 -15.05
C GLN A 69 27.66 -10.27 -14.08
N SER A 70 27.66 -11.48 -13.50
CA SER A 70 26.64 -11.89 -12.54
C SER A 70 26.70 -11.04 -11.27
N ALA A 71 27.90 -10.75 -10.75
CA ALA A 71 28.06 -9.91 -9.57
C ALA A 71 27.50 -8.49 -9.77
N VAL A 72 27.72 -7.88 -10.94
CA VAL A 72 27.17 -6.56 -11.28
C VAL A 72 25.64 -6.62 -11.46
N ALA A 73 25.14 -7.68 -12.10
CA ALA A 73 23.71 -7.87 -12.31
C ALA A 73 22.96 -8.05 -10.99
N GLU A 74 23.45 -8.90 -10.09
CA GLU A 74 22.90 -9.13 -8.75
C GLU A 74 22.88 -7.85 -7.92
N ALA A 75 23.99 -7.08 -7.91
CA ALA A 75 24.03 -5.80 -7.21
C ALA A 75 23.01 -4.80 -7.77
N SER A 76 22.78 -4.80 -9.08
CA SER A 76 21.78 -3.93 -9.71
C SER A 76 20.34 -4.37 -9.43
N GLN A 77 20.08 -5.68 -9.36
CA GLN A 77 18.78 -6.24 -9.03
C GLN A 77 18.43 -5.95 -7.57
N GLU A 78 19.39 -6.13 -6.65
CA GLU A 78 19.24 -5.83 -5.23
C GLU A 78 18.93 -4.35 -5.01
N ARG A 79 19.60 -3.43 -5.73
CA ARG A 79 19.29 -2.00 -5.68
C ARG A 79 17.86 -1.70 -6.12
N ARG A 80 17.43 -2.23 -7.26
CA ARG A 80 16.05 -2.04 -7.76
C ARG A 80 15.02 -2.64 -6.82
N HIS A 81 15.31 -3.80 -6.23
CA HIS A 81 14.43 -4.44 -5.26
C HIS A 81 14.25 -3.55 -4.02
N ARG A 82 15.33 -2.98 -3.49
CA ARG A 82 15.28 -2.01 -2.38
C ARG A 82 14.52 -0.73 -2.76
N GLU A 83 14.75 -0.20 -3.95
CA GLU A 83 14.03 0.98 -4.44
C GLU A 83 12.52 0.70 -4.56
N GLN A 84 12.14 -0.46 -5.11
CA GLN A 84 10.74 -0.88 -5.22
C GLN A 84 10.10 -1.07 -3.83
N MET A 85 10.81 -1.72 -2.90
CA MET A 85 10.34 -1.90 -1.53
C MET A 85 10.12 -0.54 -0.85
N PHE A 86 11.08 0.38 -0.95
CA PHE A 86 10.95 1.74 -0.40
C PHE A 86 9.78 2.52 -1.01
N LEU A 87 9.60 2.45 -2.33
CA LEU A 87 8.48 3.11 -3.01
C LEU A 87 7.13 2.50 -2.61
N SER A 88 7.05 1.18 -2.45
CA SER A 88 5.84 0.50 -1.99
C SER A 88 5.46 0.93 -0.58
N GLN A 89 6.42 0.90 0.36
CA GLN A 89 6.23 1.35 1.74
C GLN A 89 5.75 2.80 1.82
N ARG A 90 6.36 3.71 1.03
CA ARG A 90 5.98 5.11 1.01
C ARG A 90 4.56 5.34 0.47
N ARG A 91 4.15 4.57 -0.54
CA ARG A 91 2.79 4.63 -1.07
C ARG A 91 1.78 4.20 -0.01
N ASP A 92 2.08 3.12 0.69
CA ASP A 92 1.21 2.53 1.71
C ASP A 92 1.09 3.49 2.91
N LEU A 93 2.18 4.13 3.34
CA LEU A 93 2.17 5.22 4.33
C LEU A 93 1.24 6.37 3.96
N PHE A 94 1.30 6.83 2.72
CA PHE A 94 0.41 7.90 2.26
C PHE A 94 -1.04 7.45 2.15
N ALA A 95 -1.31 6.18 1.87
CA ALA A 95 -2.66 5.63 1.89
C ALA A 95 -3.19 5.60 3.33
N ILE A 96 -2.41 5.05 4.27
CA ILE A 96 -2.70 5.01 5.70
C ILE A 96 -2.99 6.42 6.24
N SER A 97 -2.12 7.38 5.98
CA SER A 97 -2.28 8.76 6.47
C SER A 97 -3.57 9.41 5.94
N ARG A 98 -3.88 9.20 4.65
CA ARG A 98 -5.12 9.72 4.04
C ARG A 98 -6.36 9.07 4.64
N MET A 99 -6.34 7.74 4.79
CA MET A 99 -7.44 6.99 5.40
C MET A 99 -7.65 7.42 6.86
N ALA A 100 -6.59 7.48 7.66
CA ALA A 100 -6.66 7.87 9.06
C ALA A 100 -7.19 9.31 9.24
N ASN A 101 -6.76 10.25 8.40
CA ASN A 101 -7.25 11.63 8.45
C ASN A 101 -8.74 11.74 8.05
N ASP A 102 -9.17 11.04 7.00
CA ASP A 102 -10.58 11.03 6.59
C ASP A 102 -11.49 10.39 7.67
N LEU A 103 -11.08 9.25 8.22
CA LEU A 103 -11.80 8.61 9.33
C LEU A 103 -11.84 9.51 10.57
N THR A 104 -10.73 10.15 10.92
CA THR A 104 -10.64 11.06 12.07
C THR A 104 -11.69 12.17 11.99
N LEU A 105 -11.83 12.80 10.82
CA LEU A 105 -12.82 13.87 10.63
C LEU A 105 -14.25 13.36 10.80
N ARG A 106 -14.57 12.19 10.23
CA ARG A 106 -15.91 11.60 10.29
C ARG A 106 -16.27 11.10 11.68
N LEU A 107 -15.34 10.46 12.38
CA LEU A 107 -15.51 9.99 13.75
C LEU A 107 -15.78 11.14 14.71
N ASN A 108 -14.99 12.22 14.60
CA ASN A 108 -15.23 13.43 15.39
C ASN A 108 -16.62 14.03 15.11
N TYR A 109 -17.01 14.11 13.84
CA TYR A 109 -18.32 14.63 13.47
C TYR A 109 -19.48 13.79 14.04
N VAL A 110 -19.39 12.45 13.96
CA VAL A 110 -20.38 11.54 14.56
C VAL A 110 -20.41 11.68 16.08
N ALA A 111 -19.24 11.75 16.73
CA ALA A 111 -19.14 11.91 18.18
C ALA A 111 -19.75 13.24 18.67
N GLU A 112 -19.53 14.33 17.92
CA GLU A 112 -20.11 15.63 18.21
C GLU A 112 -21.64 15.63 18.05
N ARG A 113 -22.15 15.07 16.94
CA ARG A 113 -23.61 14.98 16.70
C ARG A 113 -24.32 14.09 17.72
N SER A 114 -23.67 13.01 18.14
CA SER A 114 -24.17 12.13 19.20
C SER A 114 -24.26 12.85 20.55
N ARG A 115 -23.24 13.64 20.90
CA ARG A 115 -23.25 14.47 22.11
C ARG A 115 -24.33 15.55 22.06
N GLU A 116 -24.44 16.28 20.95
CA GLU A 116 -25.49 17.28 20.77
C GLU A 116 -26.88 16.65 20.93
N PHE A 117 -27.07 15.43 20.41
CA PHE A 117 -28.33 14.70 20.55
C PHE A 117 -28.66 14.41 22.02
N ASP A 118 -27.68 13.95 22.81
CA ASP A 118 -27.85 13.72 24.25
C ASP A 118 -28.23 15.02 24.98
N GLU A 119 -27.57 16.13 24.65
CA GLU A 119 -27.86 17.46 25.25
C GLU A 119 -29.28 17.94 24.94
N PHE A 120 -29.78 17.73 23.71
CA PHE A 120 -31.14 18.15 23.31
C PHE A 120 -32.25 17.26 23.88
N GLU A 121 -31.94 16.01 24.21
CA GLU A 121 -32.94 15.06 24.71
C GLU A 121 -33.13 15.13 26.24
N LEU A 122 -32.14 15.60 26.99
CA LEU A 122 -32.01 15.36 28.44
C LEU A 122 -32.87 16.21 29.41
N PRO A 123 -33.80 17.11 29.03
CA PRO A 123 -34.88 17.45 29.99
C PRO A 123 -36.30 17.71 29.45
N ASN A 124 -36.56 17.72 28.14
CA ASN A 124 -37.82 18.29 27.61
C ASN A 124 -38.91 17.28 27.17
N SER A 125 -38.75 15.98 27.42
CA SER A 125 -39.57 14.94 26.78
C SER A 125 -40.97 14.70 27.37
N VAL A 126 -41.45 15.52 28.31
CA VAL A 126 -42.86 15.42 28.74
C VAL A 126 -43.82 15.79 27.60
N ASP A 127 -43.39 16.67 26.68
CA ASP A 127 -44.24 17.23 25.59
C ASP A 127 -43.83 16.84 24.16
N GLY A 128 -42.93 15.86 24.00
CA GLY A 128 -42.48 15.36 22.69
C GLY A 128 -41.07 15.81 22.27
N TRP A 129 -40.70 15.50 21.03
CA TRP A 129 -39.38 15.81 20.48
C TRP A 129 -39.33 17.26 19.99
N SER A 130 -38.29 17.99 20.38
CA SER A 130 -38.02 19.30 19.79
C SER A 130 -37.60 19.16 18.32
N ARG A 131 -37.83 20.21 17.53
CA ARG A 131 -37.35 20.28 16.14
C ARG A 131 -35.83 20.12 16.06
N GLU A 132 -35.12 20.65 17.04
CA GLU A 132 -33.68 20.53 17.20
C GLU A 132 -33.28 19.08 17.44
N ALA A 133 -33.94 18.37 18.36
CA ALA A 133 -33.67 16.94 18.60
C ALA A 133 -33.91 16.10 17.34
N CYS A 134 -35.02 16.32 16.63
CA CYS A 134 -35.31 15.67 15.35
C CYS A 134 -34.21 15.94 14.30
N THR A 135 -33.76 17.19 14.19
CA THR A 135 -32.75 17.59 13.20
C THR A 135 -31.38 16.99 13.53
N THR A 136 -30.96 17.07 14.79
CA THR A 136 -29.68 16.53 15.26
C THR A 136 -29.64 15.02 15.11
N TYR A 137 -30.73 14.34 15.46
CA TYR A 137 -30.88 12.91 15.27
C TYR A 137 -30.74 12.50 13.80
N LEU A 138 -31.48 13.12 12.87
CA LEU A 138 -31.33 12.81 11.44
C LEU A 138 -29.92 13.11 10.92
N SER A 139 -29.29 14.18 11.41
CA SER A 139 -27.91 14.52 11.06
C SER A 139 -26.93 13.44 11.53
N LEU A 140 -27.09 12.96 12.77
CA LEU A 140 -26.34 11.85 13.34
C LEU A 140 -26.49 10.57 12.51
N LEU A 141 -27.71 10.24 12.09
CA LEU A 141 -27.94 9.03 11.28
C LEU A 141 -27.34 9.14 9.88
N ARG A 142 -27.46 10.31 9.25
CA ARG A 142 -26.83 10.57 7.95
C ARG A 142 -25.31 10.48 8.05
N SER A 143 -24.71 11.01 9.12
CA SER A 143 -23.26 10.92 9.31
C SER A 143 -22.81 9.51 9.65
N ALA A 144 -23.55 8.79 10.50
CA ALA A 144 -23.31 7.38 10.81
C ALA A 144 -23.40 6.51 9.55
N SER A 145 -24.41 6.71 8.70
CA SER A 145 -24.53 6.01 7.41
C SER A 145 -23.34 6.28 6.48
N ARG A 146 -22.96 7.54 6.31
CA ARG A 146 -21.80 7.90 5.46
C ARG A 146 -20.48 7.37 6.01
N LEU A 147 -20.36 7.28 7.33
CA LEU A 147 -19.20 6.69 7.98
C LEU A 147 -19.19 5.17 7.79
N PHE A 148 -20.34 4.52 7.93
CA PHE A 148 -20.50 3.09 7.66
C PHE A 148 -20.14 2.75 6.21
N ASP A 149 -20.68 3.48 5.23
CA ASP A 149 -20.31 3.34 3.81
C ASP A 149 -18.79 3.45 3.63
N ARG A 150 -18.18 4.44 4.31
CA ARG A 150 -16.75 4.66 4.21
C ARG A 150 -15.96 3.50 4.81
N ILE A 151 -16.36 3.00 5.97
CA ILE A 151 -15.78 1.84 6.64
C ILE A 151 -15.92 0.58 5.77
N GLU A 152 -17.04 0.39 5.07
CA GLU A 152 -17.20 -0.71 4.10
C GLU A 152 -16.23 -0.55 2.92
N THR A 153 -16.04 0.67 2.41
CA THR A 153 -15.12 0.91 1.27
C THR A 153 -13.66 0.75 1.59
N ILE A 154 -13.24 0.85 2.86
CA ILE A 154 -11.85 0.67 3.28
C ILE A 154 -11.33 -0.73 2.91
N GLY A 155 -12.23 -1.71 2.71
CA GLY A 155 -11.94 -2.96 2.02
C GLY A 155 -10.88 -3.84 2.70
N ASP A 156 -10.67 -5.04 2.15
CA ASP A 156 -9.72 -6.00 2.73
C ASP A 156 -8.24 -5.60 2.54
N LEU A 157 -7.96 -4.72 1.57
CA LEU A 157 -6.60 -4.27 1.26
C LEU A 157 -6.03 -3.34 2.33
N GLU A 158 -6.83 -2.42 2.88
CA GLU A 158 -6.35 -1.50 3.93
C GLU A 158 -6.41 -2.15 5.32
N ARG A 159 -7.30 -3.15 5.54
CA ARG A 159 -7.36 -3.93 6.79
C ARG A 159 -6.11 -4.77 7.05
N GLY A 160 -5.43 -5.22 6.00
CA GLY A 160 -4.14 -5.90 6.14
C GLY A 160 -3.03 -5.05 6.79
N LEU A 161 -3.26 -3.74 6.94
CA LEU A 161 -2.34 -2.80 7.57
C LEU A 161 -2.66 -2.54 9.05
N PHE A 162 -3.84 -2.97 9.52
CA PHE A 162 -4.23 -2.75 10.91
C PHE A 162 -3.46 -3.71 11.81
N ASP A 163 -3.05 -3.20 12.98
CA ASP A 163 -2.65 -4.10 14.04
C ASP A 163 -3.87 -4.87 14.59
N ALA A 164 -3.60 -5.91 15.37
CA ALA A 164 -4.67 -6.77 15.90
C ALA A 164 -5.65 -6.02 16.82
N GLU A 165 -5.22 -4.95 17.48
CA GLU A 165 -6.05 -4.19 18.42
C GLU A 165 -7.00 -3.26 17.66
N LEU A 166 -6.48 -2.51 16.69
CA LEU A 166 -7.25 -1.63 15.82
C LEU A 166 -8.27 -2.43 14.99
N GLU A 167 -7.90 -3.62 14.52
CA GLU A 167 -8.79 -4.51 13.79
C GLU A 167 -9.99 -4.96 14.65
N VAL A 168 -9.77 -5.31 15.92
CA VAL A 168 -10.86 -5.66 16.84
C VAL A 168 -11.79 -4.47 17.04
N SER A 169 -11.24 -3.29 17.30
CA SER A 169 -12.03 -2.08 17.53
C SER A 169 -12.76 -1.61 16.28
N PHE A 170 -12.17 -1.76 15.10
CA PHE A 170 -12.81 -1.53 13.82
C PHE A 170 -14.03 -2.44 13.64
N VAL A 171 -13.90 -3.74 13.92
CA VAL A 171 -15.00 -4.70 13.81
C VAL A 171 -16.13 -4.39 14.79
N LEU A 172 -15.79 -4.08 16.04
CA LEU A 172 -16.78 -3.71 17.07
C LEU A 172 -17.53 -2.43 16.69
N TYR A 173 -16.80 -1.38 16.29
CA TYR A 173 -17.39 -0.10 15.91
C TYR A 173 -18.26 -0.23 14.65
N ARG A 174 -17.81 -0.98 13.64
CA ARG A 174 -18.61 -1.27 12.44
C ARG A 174 -19.91 -1.97 12.80
N ARG A 175 -19.87 -2.96 13.68
CA ARG A 175 -21.05 -3.69 14.14
C ARG A 175 -22.03 -2.76 14.87
N GLN A 176 -21.55 -1.86 15.72
CA GLN A 176 -22.40 -0.88 16.40
C GLN A 176 -23.10 0.06 15.41
N LEU A 177 -22.37 0.55 14.40
CA LEU A 177 -22.96 1.35 13.32
C LEU A 177 -24.02 0.56 12.54
N GLU A 178 -23.75 -0.71 12.23
CA GLU A 178 -24.68 -1.58 11.54
C GLU A 178 -25.97 -1.80 12.37
N GLU A 179 -25.83 -2.15 13.65
CA GLU A 179 -26.97 -2.34 14.56
C GLU A 179 -27.79 -1.06 14.70
N LEU A 180 -27.14 0.11 14.80
CA LEU A 180 -27.83 1.39 14.78
C LEU A 180 -28.61 1.57 13.48
N LEU A 181 -27.96 1.39 12.33
CA LEU A 181 -28.55 1.63 11.00
C LEU A 181 -29.69 0.65 10.64
N GLN A 182 -29.65 -0.60 11.13
CA GLN A 182 -30.72 -1.58 10.93
C GLN A 182 -32.06 -1.16 11.54
N ASN A 183 -32.03 -0.34 12.59
CA ASN A 183 -33.23 0.17 13.24
C ASN A 183 -33.93 1.27 12.42
N PHE A 184 -33.36 1.70 11.30
CA PHE A 184 -33.93 2.77 10.48
C PHE A 184 -34.67 2.23 9.26
N PRO A 185 -35.88 2.75 8.98
CA PRO A 185 -36.57 2.42 7.74
C PRO A 185 -35.75 3.00 6.59
N ASP A 186 -35.17 2.09 5.82
CA ASP A 186 -34.88 2.29 4.40
C ASP A 186 -33.70 3.24 4.14
N ARG A 187 -32.48 2.76 4.46
CA ARG A 187 -31.18 3.37 4.06
C ARG A 187 -31.19 3.80 2.58
N ASP A 188 -31.90 3.04 1.74
CA ASP A 188 -31.95 3.20 0.29
C ASP A 188 -33.04 4.15 -0.22
N SER A 189 -34.16 4.35 0.50
CA SER A 189 -35.24 5.26 0.04
C SER A 189 -35.09 6.71 0.52
N GLY A 190 -34.02 6.98 1.26
CA GLY A 190 -33.65 8.31 1.71
C GLY A 190 -34.34 8.72 3.02
N PHE A 191 -33.63 9.51 3.82
CA PHE A 191 -34.17 10.01 5.08
C PHE A 191 -35.38 10.91 4.82
N PRO A 192 -36.55 10.68 5.45
CA PRO A 192 -37.76 11.44 5.20
C PRO A 192 -37.52 12.94 5.46
N GLU A 193 -37.49 13.75 4.40
CA GLU A 193 -37.14 15.18 4.47
C GLU A 193 -38.12 16.01 5.31
N GLN A 194 -39.34 15.51 5.50
CA GLN A 194 -40.39 16.19 6.27
C GLN A 194 -40.30 15.95 7.79
N TYR A 195 -39.46 15.02 8.22
CA TYR A 195 -39.34 14.59 9.60
C TYR A 195 -38.96 15.69 10.62
N PRO A 196 -38.10 16.69 10.30
CA PRO A 196 -37.77 17.78 11.22
C PRO A 196 -38.97 18.62 11.69
N ASN A 197 -40.11 18.55 11.00
CA ASN A 197 -41.31 19.31 11.35
C ASN A 197 -42.29 18.53 12.25
N SER A 198 -41.94 17.30 12.64
CA SER A 198 -42.74 16.49 13.56
C SER A 198 -42.31 16.71 15.01
N ASN A 199 -43.28 16.70 15.92
CA ASN A 199 -43.07 16.82 17.37
C ASN A 199 -43.01 15.45 18.08
N HIS A 200 -42.94 14.36 17.31
CA HIS A 200 -42.90 12.99 17.83
C HIS A 200 -41.57 12.33 17.46
N ALA A 201 -41.18 11.31 18.23
CA ALA A 201 -40.05 10.45 17.91
C ALA A 201 -40.34 9.59 16.67
N PRO A 202 -39.31 9.05 16.00
CA PRO A 202 -39.52 8.17 14.86
C PRO A 202 -40.29 6.94 15.33
N ALA A 203 -41.11 6.33 14.46
CA ALA A 203 -41.95 5.20 14.87
C ALA A 203 -41.17 3.99 15.44
N LYS A 204 -39.89 3.85 15.05
CA LYS A 204 -38.99 2.81 15.57
C LYS A 204 -38.13 3.25 16.74
N TYR A 205 -38.17 4.53 17.13
CA TYR A 205 -37.35 5.05 18.23
C TYR A 205 -37.77 4.48 19.58
N ASP A 206 -36.81 3.95 20.32
CA ASP A 206 -36.99 3.47 21.69
C ASP A 206 -35.79 3.86 22.58
N GLN A 207 -35.85 3.49 23.86
CA GLN A 207 -34.76 3.72 24.82
C GLN A 207 -33.47 2.95 24.45
N GLY A 208 -33.55 1.88 23.67
CA GLY A 208 -32.40 1.13 23.18
C GLY A 208 -31.63 1.93 22.13
N ILE A 209 -32.34 2.46 21.13
CA ILE A 209 -31.77 3.32 20.08
C ILE A 209 -31.21 4.60 20.69
N ARG A 210 -31.89 5.16 21.69
CA ARG A 210 -31.35 6.26 22.50
C ARG A 210 -29.96 5.92 23.04
N ALA A 211 -29.86 4.79 23.76
CA ALA A 211 -28.62 4.36 24.38
C ALA A 211 -27.53 4.09 23.33
N GLN A 212 -27.88 3.53 22.17
CA GLN A 212 -26.96 3.34 21.06
C GLN A 212 -26.46 4.68 20.49
N CYS A 213 -27.35 5.65 20.25
CA CYS A 213 -26.97 6.97 19.76
C CYS A 213 -26.01 7.67 20.72
N ILE A 214 -26.23 7.58 22.04
CA ILE A 214 -25.36 8.18 23.05
C ILE A 214 -24.05 7.41 23.20
N GLY A 215 -24.11 6.07 23.20
CA GLY A 215 -22.95 5.19 23.24
C GLY A 215 -21.97 5.47 22.09
N LEU A 216 -22.52 5.79 20.91
CA LEU A 216 -21.74 6.06 19.71
C LEU A 216 -20.73 7.20 19.89
N ALA A 217 -20.98 8.21 20.76
CA ALA A 217 -19.98 9.24 21.04
C ALA A 217 -18.74 8.67 21.73
N ASN A 218 -18.93 7.78 22.71
CA ASN A 218 -17.82 7.15 23.43
C ASN A 218 -17.09 6.17 22.52
N ASP A 219 -17.83 5.34 21.79
CA ASP A 219 -17.27 4.35 20.87
C ASP A 219 -16.46 5.02 19.74
N SER A 220 -16.97 6.13 19.19
CA SER A 220 -16.27 6.90 18.14
C SER A 220 -14.97 7.51 18.65
N ARG A 221 -14.95 7.98 19.91
CA ARG A 221 -13.73 8.53 20.53
C ARG A 221 -12.71 7.46 20.88
N ASP A 222 -13.16 6.31 21.37
CA ASP A 222 -12.29 5.18 21.67
C ASP A 222 -11.62 4.69 20.39
N PHE A 223 -12.41 4.41 19.35
CA PHE A 223 -11.88 4.01 18.05
C PHE A 223 -10.95 5.06 17.43
N LEU A 224 -11.29 6.36 17.56
CA LEU A 224 -10.43 7.45 17.12
C LEU A 224 -9.07 7.43 17.85
N SER A 225 -9.07 7.22 19.17
CA SER A 225 -7.84 7.20 19.96
C SER A 225 -6.91 6.06 19.54
N GLN A 226 -7.47 4.89 19.24
CA GLN A 226 -6.72 3.73 18.77
C GLN A 226 -6.19 3.96 17.35
N LEU A 227 -6.99 4.54 16.46
CA LEU A 227 -6.57 4.91 15.11
C LEU A 227 -5.40 5.93 15.12
N GLN A 228 -5.46 6.92 16.02
CA GLN A 228 -4.39 7.90 16.19
C GLN A 228 -3.12 7.26 16.75
N ARG A 229 -3.24 6.40 17.77
CA ARG A 229 -2.11 5.66 18.33
C ARG A 229 -1.41 4.83 17.26
N TRP A 230 -2.17 4.03 16.51
CA TRP A 230 -1.65 3.20 15.42
C TRP A 230 -0.96 4.04 14.34
N ARG A 231 -1.57 5.16 13.91
CA ARG A 231 -0.97 6.08 12.94
C ARG A 231 0.39 6.59 13.42
N ASP A 232 0.47 7.02 14.68
CA ASP A 232 1.69 7.58 15.26
C ASP A 232 2.78 6.50 15.44
N GLU A 233 2.41 5.25 15.72
CA GLU A 233 3.33 4.11 15.75
C GLU A 233 3.90 3.78 14.38
N ILE A 234 3.04 3.74 13.36
CA ILE A 234 3.47 3.57 11.96
C ILE A 234 4.41 4.69 11.55
N GLU A 235 4.07 5.95 11.83
CA GLU A 235 4.92 7.08 11.49
C GLU A 235 6.31 6.99 12.14
N LYS A 236 6.40 6.55 13.40
CA LYS A 236 7.69 6.31 14.09
C LYS A 236 8.51 5.23 13.41
N ILE A 237 7.91 4.09 13.05
CA ILE A 237 8.62 2.97 12.41
C ILE A 237 9.30 3.41 11.11
N TYR A 238 8.67 4.29 10.35
CA TYR A 238 9.18 4.72 9.04
C TYR A 238 10.05 5.99 9.06
N GLN A 239 10.10 6.71 10.18
CA GLN A 239 11.04 7.82 10.39
C GLN A 239 12.43 7.34 10.87
N THR A 240 12.54 6.07 11.30
CA THR A 240 13.77 5.47 11.83
C THR A 240 14.55 4.74 10.74
#